data_AF-A0A7K9CR67-F1
#
_entry.id   AF-A0A7K9CR67-F1
#
_cell.length_a   1.000
_cell.length_b   1.000
_cell.length_c   1.000
_cell.angle_alpha   90.00
_cell.angle_beta   90.00
_cell.angle_gamma   90.00
#
_symmetry.space_group_name_H-M   'P 1'
#
loop_
_entity.id
_entity.type
_entity.pdbx_description
1 polymer ?
#
loop_
_entity_poly.entity_id
_entity_poly.type
_entity_poly.pdbx_seq_one_letter_code
_entity_poly.pdbx_strand_id
1 'polypeptide(L)'
;MAREKHPEAAADAEGTPERSYREQLDFLNPIAQPLASRKLTRKLYKCIRKAAKHKQIRRGVKEVQKFINKGEKGITVLAGDTQPIDVYCHIPIMCEDRSLPYAYVPSKS
;
A
#
# COMPACT_ATOMS: atom_id res chain seq x y z
N MET A 1 -16.97 27.49 -9.76
CA MET A 1 -17.11 26.21 -10.48
C MET A 1 -15.85 25.94 -11.28
N ALA A 2 -15.26 24.77 -11.04
CA ALA A 2 -14.34 23.99 -11.86
C ALA A 2 -13.18 24.70 -12.60
N ARG A 3 -11.95 24.44 -12.16
CA ARG A 3 -10.92 23.93 -13.09
C ARG A 3 -9.91 23.07 -12.35
N GLU A 4 -9.99 21.79 -12.64
CA GLU A 4 -9.10 20.72 -12.23
C GLU A 4 -7.65 21.09 -12.55
N LYS A 5 -6.75 20.94 -11.58
CA LYS A 5 -5.30 20.93 -11.81
C LYS A 5 -4.76 19.55 -11.48
N HIS A 6 -4.87 18.66 -12.46
CA HIS A 6 -3.84 17.65 -12.71
C HIS A 6 -3.08 18.13 -13.95
N PRO A 7 -1.76 18.35 -13.85
CA PRO A 7 -0.87 17.29 -14.30
C PRO A 7 0.46 17.24 -13.54
N GLU A 8 0.96 16.05 -13.23
CA GLU A 8 2.41 15.84 -13.16
C GLU A 8 2.71 14.44 -13.70
N ALA A 9 2.86 14.40 -15.03
CA ALA A 9 3.56 13.33 -15.71
C ALA A 9 5.06 13.63 -15.62
N ALA A 10 5.83 12.70 -15.06
CA ALA A 10 7.27 12.59 -15.29
C ALA A 10 7.63 11.10 -15.30
N ALA A 11 8.09 10.66 -16.47
CA ALA A 11 8.82 9.43 -16.77
C ALA A 11 10.18 9.44 -15.99
N ASP A 12 10.95 8.38 -15.74
CA ASP A 12 11.24 7.13 -16.45
C ASP A 12 11.72 6.01 -15.49
N ALA A 13 11.73 4.79 -16.03
CA ALA A 13 12.56 3.58 -15.83
C ALA A 13 12.99 3.07 -14.42
N GLU A 14 12.51 1.88 -14.04
CA GLU A 14 13.27 0.60 -14.06
C GLU A 14 12.53 -0.52 -13.30
N GLY A 15 11.96 -1.49 -14.05
CA GLY A 15 11.99 -2.92 -13.71
C GLY A 15 10.81 -3.60 -13.01
N THR A 16 9.65 -3.72 -13.66
CA THR A 16 8.86 -4.97 -13.91
C THR A 16 7.69 -4.64 -14.89
N PRO A 17 7.13 -5.60 -15.67
CA PRO A 17 6.38 -5.29 -16.90
C PRO A 17 5.12 -4.49 -16.56
N GLU A 18 5.07 -3.28 -17.12
CA GLU A 18 4.00 -2.31 -16.87
C GLU A 18 2.68 -2.83 -17.43
N ARG A 19 1.81 -3.39 -16.58
CA ARG A 19 0.39 -3.08 -16.75
C ARG A 19 0.31 -1.56 -16.66
N SER A 20 -0.36 -0.94 -17.63
CA SER A 20 -0.46 0.51 -17.66
C SER A 20 -0.95 0.98 -16.30
N TYR A 21 -0.33 2.01 -15.71
CA TYR A 21 -0.72 2.49 -14.37
C TYR A 21 -2.23 2.72 -14.26
N ARG A 22 -2.88 3.05 -15.39
CA ARG A 22 -4.33 3.16 -15.55
C ARG A 22 -5.06 1.82 -15.36
N GLU A 23 -4.60 0.75 -15.98
CA GLU A 23 -5.18 -0.59 -15.80
C GLU A 23 -5.05 -1.07 -14.36
N GLN A 24 -3.94 -0.74 -13.66
CA GLN A 24 -3.80 -1.06 -12.24
C GLN A 24 -4.79 -0.30 -11.36
N LEU A 25 -5.22 0.91 -11.77
CA LEU A 25 -6.26 1.66 -11.07
C LEU A 25 -7.64 1.04 -11.29
N ASP A 26 -7.88 0.41 -12.45
CA ASP A 26 -9.18 -0.21 -12.76
C ASP A 26 -9.48 -1.43 -11.87
N PHE A 27 -8.43 -2.12 -11.38
CA PHE A 27 -8.55 -3.23 -10.43
C PHE A 27 -8.46 -2.80 -8.97
N LEU A 28 -8.41 -1.49 -8.67
CA LEU A 28 -8.41 -1.02 -7.30
C LEU A 28 -9.76 -1.23 -6.63
N ASN A 29 -9.70 -1.74 -5.41
CA ASN A 29 -10.87 -1.83 -4.56
C ASN A 29 -11.26 -0.44 -4.00
N PRO A 30 -12.56 -0.18 -3.76
CA PRO A 30 -13.05 1.11 -3.26
C PRO A 30 -12.45 1.52 -1.91
N ILE A 31 -11.99 0.56 -1.11
CA ILE A 31 -11.39 0.81 0.21
C ILE A 31 -9.93 1.25 0.15
N ALA A 32 -9.32 1.33 -1.04
CA ALA A 32 -7.91 1.67 -1.22
C ALA A 32 -7.64 3.18 -1.03
N GLN A 33 -8.08 3.73 0.10
CA GLN A 33 -7.83 5.11 0.52
C GLN A 33 -7.13 5.07 1.88
N PRO A 34 -5.98 5.76 2.07
CA PRO A 34 -5.26 6.63 1.15
C PRO A 34 -4.32 5.87 0.20
N LEU A 35 -4.41 6.18 -1.10
CA LEU A 35 -3.54 5.62 -2.14
C LEU A 35 -2.20 6.35 -2.19
N ALA A 36 -1.10 5.61 -2.15
CA ALA A 36 0.25 6.15 -2.26
C ALA A 36 0.53 6.65 -3.69
N SER A 37 1.09 7.86 -3.79
CA SER A 37 1.58 8.40 -5.06
C SER A 37 2.72 7.54 -5.63
N ARG A 38 2.92 7.57 -6.95
CA ARG A 38 3.99 6.79 -7.61
C ARG A 38 5.38 7.02 -6.99
N LYS A 39 5.68 8.26 -6.60
CA LYS A 39 6.94 8.63 -5.91
C LYS A 39 7.05 7.96 -4.53
N LEU A 40 5.96 7.97 -3.76
CA LEU A 40 5.90 7.35 -2.44
C LEU A 40 5.98 5.83 -2.53
N THR A 41 5.25 5.22 -3.46
CA THR A 41 5.26 3.77 -3.72
C THR A 41 6.68 3.25 -4.00
N ARG A 42 7.45 3.94 -4.86
CA ARG A 42 8.86 3.58 -5.11
C ARG A 42 9.71 3.64 -3.83
N LYS A 43 9.49 4.65 -2.97
CA LYS A 43 10.19 4.76 -1.68
C LYS A 43 9.78 3.64 -0.71
N LEU A 44 8.48 3.33 -0.62
CA LEU A 44 7.95 2.24 0.20
C LEU A 44 8.56 0.90 -0.21
N TYR A 45 8.59 0.57 -1.51
CA TYR A 45 9.23 -0.67 -1.97
C TYR A 45 10.73 -0.72 -1.66
N LYS A 46 11.46 0.41 -1.76
CA LYS A 46 12.87 0.47 -1.34
C LYS A 46 13.01 0.21 0.16
N CYS A 47 12.15 0.79 1.00
CA CYS A 47 12.13 0.54 2.44
C CYS A 47 11.80 -0.92 2.77
N ILE A 48 10.80 -1.51 2.11
CA ILE A 48 10.44 -2.93 2.23
C ILE A 48 11.63 -3.82 1.82
N ARG A 49 12.30 -3.54 0.70
CA ARG A 49 13.48 -4.33 0.30
C ARG A 49 14.62 -4.24 1.32
N LYS A 50 14.84 -3.09 1.96
CA LYS A 50 15.84 -2.91 3.03
C LYS A 50 15.43 -3.65 4.31
N ALA A 51 14.21 -3.45 4.80
CA ALA A 51 13.72 -4.10 6.01
C ALA A 51 13.61 -5.64 5.86
N ALA A 52 13.39 -6.14 4.64
CA ALA A 52 13.44 -7.57 4.34
C ALA A 52 14.82 -8.18 4.65
N LYS A 53 15.90 -7.47 4.31
CA LYS A 53 17.27 -7.91 4.61
C LYS A 53 17.52 -7.98 6.12
N HIS A 54 16.94 -7.05 6.88
CA HIS A 54 17.01 -7.02 8.34
C HIS A 54 16.00 -7.95 9.05
N LYS A 55 15.21 -8.74 8.30
CA LYS A 55 14.16 -9.64 8.84
C LYS A 55 13.11 -8.93 9.74
N GLN A 56 12.91 -7.63 9.55
CA GLN A 56 11.95 -6.82 10.30
C GLN A 56 10.58 -6.72 9.62
N ILE A 57 10.32 -7.55 8.62
CA ILE A 57 9.06 -7.54 7.87
C ILE A 57 8.18 -8.71 8.30
N ARG A 58 6.91 -8.39 8.53
CA ARG A 58 5.82 -9.35 8.69
C ARG A 58 5.00 -9.35 7.43
N ARG A 59 4.62 -10.52 6.94
CA ARG A 59 3.92 -10.68 5.66
C ARG A 59 2.62 -11.44 5.90
N GLY A 60 1.53 -10.90 5.36
CA GLY A 60 0.22 -11.51 5.41
C GLY A 60 -0.64 -11.04 6.57
N VAL A 61 -1.95 -11.23 6.40
CA VAL A 61 -2.99 -10.69 7.29
C VAL A 61 -2.84 -11.18 8.73
N LYS A 62 -2.69 -12.50 8.92
CA LYS A 62 -2.58 -13.10 10.27
C LYS A 62 -1.39 -12.57 11.07
N GLU A 63 -0.26 -12.35 10.40
CA GLU A 63 0.93 -11.82 11.07
C GLU A 63 0.78 -10.34 11.43
N VAL A 64 0.23 -9.54 10.50
CA VAL A 64 -0.05 -8.12 10.73
C VAL A 64 -1.02 -7.94 11.90
N GLN A 65 -2.11 -8.70 11.94
CA GLN A 65 -3.05 -8.69 13.06
C GLN A 65 -2.36 -9.01 14.40
N LYS A 66 -1.50 -10.04 14.44
CA LYS A 66 -0.76 -10.42 15.65
C LYS A 66 0.16 -9.30 16.14
N PHE A 67 0.83 -8.61 15.22
CA PHE A 67 1.74 -7.49 15.52
C PHE A 67 0.97 -6.27 16.04
N ILE A 68 -0.14 -5.92 15.36
CA ILE A 68 -1.04 -4.87 15.81
C ILE A 68 -1.51 -5.19 17.23
N ASN A 69 -1.97 -6.42 17.49
CA ASN A 69 -2.43 -6.86 18.82
C ASN A 69 -1.36 -6.77 19.91
N LYS A 70 -0.11 -7.08 19.58
CA LYS A 70 1.04 -6.91 20.49
C LYS A 70 1.39 -5.45 20.77
N GLY A 71 0.86 -4.50 20.01
CA GLY A 71 1.15 -3.08 20.18
C GLY A 71 2.53 -2.68 19.67
N GLU A 72 3.15 -3.49 18.80
CA GLU A 72 4.38 -3.09 18.16
C GLU A 72 4.10 -1.93 17.18
N LYS A 73 4.97 -0.92 17.17
CA LYS A 73 4.81 0.29 16.34
C LYS A 73 5.46 0.08 14.98
N GLY A 74 4.81 0.52 13.92
CA GLY A 74 5.31 0.40 12.56
C GLY A 74 4.40 1.02 11.52
N ILE A 75 4.70 0.76 10.25
CA ILE A 75 3.90 1.17 9.10
C ILE A 75 3.29 -0.06 8.43
N THR A 76 2.01 0.01 8.10
CA THR A 76 1.30 -1.05 7.38
C THR A 76 1.15 -0.66 5.91
N VAL A 77 1.64 -1.51 5.01
CA VAL A 77 1.48 -1.31 3.56
C VAL A 77 0.48 -2.33 3.05
N LEU A 78 -0.62 -1.84 2.49
CA LEU A 78 -1.73 -2.64 1.98
C LEU A 78 -1.74 -2.58 0.45
N ALA A 79 -2.18 -3.66 -0.18
CA ALA A 79 -2.32 -3.71 -1.63
C ALA A 79 -3.80 -3.46 -1.99
N GLY A 80 -4.04 -2.56 -2.93
CA GLY A 80 -5.38 -2.14 -3.34
C GLY A 80 -6.05 -3.07 -4.36
N ASP A 81 -5.29 -3.95 -4.99
CA ASP A 81 -5.70 -4.93 -6.01
C ASP A 81 -6.07 -6.31 -5.43
N THR A 82 -5.98 -6.48 -4.11
CA THR A 82 -6.16 -7.79 -3.49
C THR A 82 -7.64 -8.16 -3.44
N GLN A 83 -7.98 -9.32 -3.99
CA GLN A 83 -9.28 -9.96 -3.83
C GLN A 83 -9.13 -11.18 -2.90
N PRO A 84 -10.09 -11.47 -2.01
CA PRO A 84 -11.33 -10.75 -1.70
C PRO A 84 -11.15 -9.63 -0.67
N ILE A 85 -12.06 -8.66 -0.67
CA ILE A 85 -12.03 -7.47 0.19
C ILE A 85 -12.19 -7.81 1.68
N ASP A 86 -12.98 -8.84 1.98
CA ASP A 86 -13.32 -9.29 3.34
C ASP A 86 -12.10 -9.72 4.17
N VAL A 87 -11.04 -10.14 3.48
CA VAL A 87 -9.84 -10.67 4.13
C VAL A 87 -8.97 -9.57 4.73
N TYR A 88 -9.04 -8.32 4.26
CA TYR A 88 -8.16 -7.25 4.74
C TYR A 88 -8.88 -5.95 5.13
N CYS A 89 -10.21 -5.86 4.94
CA CYS A 89 -11.02 -4.70 5.30
C CYS A 89 -10.94 -4.30 6.78
N HIS A 90 -10.66 -5.26 7.68
CA HIS A 90 -10.53 -5.01 9.11
C HIS A 90 -9.17 -4.45 9.54
N ILE A 91 -8.13 -4.53 8.68
CA ILE A 91 -6.78 -4.10 9.05
C ILE A 91 -6.70 -2.57 9.22
N PRO A 92 -7.21 -1.74 8.28
CA PRO A 92 -7.20 -0.29 8.44
C PRO A 92 -7.88 0.18 9.73
N ILE A 93 -9.04 -0.42 10.06
CA ILE A 93 -9.79 -0.09 11.28
C ILE A 93 -8.93 -0.35 12.52
N MET A 94 -8.28 -1.52 12.59
CA MET A 94 -7.37 -1.84 13.68
C MET A 94 -6.12 -0.94 13.72
N CYS A 95 -5.67 -0.44 12.57
CA CYS A 95 -4.59 0.54 12.51
C CYS A 95 -5.03 1.90 13.06
N GLU A 96 -6.26 2.34 12.78
CA GLU A 96 -6.82 3.60 13.30
C GLU A 96 -6.98 3.57 14.83
N ASP A 97 -7.53 2.47 15.38
CA ASP A 97 -7.69 2.29 16.84
C ASP A 97 -6.36 2.43 17.59
N ARG A 98 -5.25 2.02 16.96
CA ARG A 98 -3.90 2.07 17.55
C ARG A 98 -3.04 3.22 17.02
N SER A 99 -3.62 4.13 16.23
CA SER A 99 -2.93 5.26 15.60
C SER A 99 -1.67 4.85 14.81
N LEU A 100 -1.74 3.73 14.08
CA LEU A 100 -0.66 3.23 13.22
C LEU A 100 -0.81 3.78 11.80
N PRO A 101 0.27 4.35 11.22
CA PRO A 101 0.23 4.82 9.84
C PRO A 101 0.06 3.65 8.87
N TYR A 102 -0.88 3.79 7.93
CA TYR A 102 -1.08 2.84 6.83
C TYR A 102 -1.10 3.54 5.47
N ALA A 103 -0.76 2.80 4.42
CA ALA A 103 -0.81 3.28 3.04
C ALA A 103 -1.21 2.16 2.07
N TYR A 104 -2.05 2.50 1.11
CA TYR A 104 -2.40 1.60 0.01
C TYR A 104 -1.45 1.77 -1.17
N VAL A 105 -1.09 0.65 -1.78
CA VAL A 105 -0.27 0.58 -2.98
C VAL A 105 -1.10 -0.09 -4.08
N PRO A 106 -1.06 0.42 -5.33
CA PRO A 106 -1.98 -0.03 -6.38
C PRO A 106 -1.79 -1.48 -6.82
N SER A 107 -0.61 -2.07 -6.59
CA SER A 107 -0.35 -3.46 -6.97
C SER A 107 0.43 -4.18 -5.87
N LYS A 108 0.04 -5.42 -5.62
CA LYS A 108 0.81 -6.35 -4.79
C LYS A 108 2.10 -6.83 -5.49
N SER A 109 2.16 -6.68 -6.82
CA SER A 109 3.24 -7.18 -7.69
C SER A 109 3.98 -6.06 -8.42
#